data_AF-A0A930HB11-F1
#
_entry.id   AF-A0A930HB11-F1
#
_cell.length_a   1.000
_cell.length_b   1.000
_cell.length_c   1.000
_cell.angle_alpha   90.00
_cell.angle_beta   90.00
_cell.angle_gamma   90.00
#
_symmetry.space_group_name_H-M   'P 1'
#
loop_
_entity.id
_entity.type
_entity.pdbx_description
1 polymer ?
#
loop_
_entity_poly.entity_id
_entity_poly.type
_entity_poly.pdbx_seq_one_letter_code
_entity_poly.pdbx_strand_id
1 'polypeptide(L)'
;MGKLRFFCALLIAKLSIIALKITRHNGTNFPGIVAIRICPNFLEYIELPDKIIGITGTNGKTTCSNLLNDALTFLGEKVLNNSAGSNTITGITTSLINSVSLAGKQSYNTAVFEIDELSSRRIFPF
;
A
#
# COMPACT_ATOMS: atom_id res chain seq x y z
N MET A 1 -11.50 6.37 -19.57
CA MET A 1 -11.73 7.26 -18.39
C MET A 1 -10.95 6.85 -17.14
N GLY A 2 -10.61 5.57 -16.93
CA GLY A 2 -9.92 5.10 -15.72
C GLY A 2 -8.55 5.72 -15.44
N LYS A 3 -7.67 5.87 -16.44
CA LYS A 3 -6.32 6.43 -16.25
C LYS A 3 -6.30 7.89 -15.76
N LEU A 4 -7.17 8.75 -16.31
CA LEU A 4 -7.27 10.14 -15.84
C LEU A 4 -7.74 10.20 -14.39
N ARG A 5 -8.79 9.42 -14.07
CA ARG A 5 -9.31 9.30 -12.70
C ARG A 5 -8.26 8.78 -11.73
N PHE A 6 -7.44 7.82 -12.16
CA PHE A 6 -6.30 7.30 -11.41
C PHE A 6 -5.27 8.39 -11.09
N PHE A 7 -4.79 9.15 -12.08
CA PHE A 7 -3.82 10.21 -11.84
C PHE A 7 -4.37 11.31 -10.92
N CYS A 8 -5.64 11.70 -11.09
CA CYS A 8 -6.30 12.62 -10.16
C CYS A 8 -6.34 12.05 -8.73
N ALA A 9 -6.73 10.78 -8.58
CA ALA A 9 -6.77 10.10 -7.28
C ALA A 9 -5.38 10.02 -6.63
N LEU A 10 -4.35 9.67 -7.39
CA LEU A 10 -2.96 9.60 -6.92
C LEU A 10 -2.45 10.96 -6.45
N LEU A 11 -2.69 12.02 -7.23
CA LEU A 11 -2.28 13.37 -6.88
C LEU A 11 -2.97 13.87 -5.61
N ILE A 12 -4.29 13.71 -5.51
CA ILE A 12 -5.06 14.12 -4.32
C ILE A 12 -4.64 13.30 -3.09
N ALA A 13 -4.41 11.99 -3.25
CA ALA A 13 -3.92 11.16 -2.15
C ALA A 13 -2.51 11.56 -1.69
N LYS A 14 -1.59 11.90 -2.61
CA LYS A 14 -0.28 12.44 -2.23
C LYS A 14 -0.35 13.79 -1.54
N LEU A 15 -1.24 14.68 -1.98
CA LEU A 15 -1.51 15.95 -1.27
C LEU A 15 -2.05 15.69 0.14
N SER A 16 -2.90 14.67 0.32
CA SER A 16 -3.40 14.28 1.64
C SER A 16 -2.29 13.85 2.60
N ILE A 17 -1.24 13.18 2.10
CA ILE A 17 -0.06 12.81 2.90
C ILE A 17 0.68 14.06 3.38
N ILE A 18 0.85 15.06 2.50
CA ILE A 18 1.49 16.33 2.85
C ILE A 18 0.66 17.06 3.91
N ALA A 19 -0.66 17.14 3.73
CA ALA A 19 -1.56 17.76 4.69
C ALA A 19 -1.49 17.09 6.07
N LEU A 20 -1.51 15.75 6.12
CA LEU A 20 -1.38 14.97 7.36
C LEU A 20 -0.05 15.22 8.07
N LYS A 21 1.06 15.34 7.32
CA LYS A 21 2.37 15.68 7.89
C LYS A 21 2.37 17.07 8.51
N ILE A 22 1.77 18.06 7.84
CA ILE A 22 1.66 19.44 8.35
C ILE A 22 0.82 19.48 9.63
N THR A 23 -0.28 18.73 9.68
CA THR A 23 -1.16 18.67 10.85
C THR A 23 -0.68 17.69 11.94
N ARG A 24 0.49 17.06 11.76
CA ARG A 24 1.08 16.06 12.69
C ARG A 24 0.17 14.85 12.98
N HIS A 25 -0.61 14.41 11.99
CA HIS A 25 -1.43 13.21 12.08
C HIS A 25 -0.78 12.04 11.35
N ASN A 26 -0.77 10.87 11.98
CA ASN A 26 -0.33 9.62 11.36
C ASN A 26 -1.50 9.00 10.59
N GLY A 27 -1.67 9.36 9.31
CA GLY A 27 -2.71 8.78 8.45
C GLY A 27 -2.27 7.45 7.86
N THR A 28 -2.43 6.36 8.63
CA THR A 28 -1.99 5.00 8.27
C THR A 28 -2.77 4.39 7.10
N ASN A 29 -4.01 4.82 6.89
CA ASN A 29 -4.88 4.36 5.79
C ASN A 29 -5.61 5.49 5.03
N PHE A 30 -5.53 6.74 5.52
CA PHE A 30 -6.32 7.86 4.99
C PHE A 30 -6.02 8.19 3.52
N PRO A 31 -4.75 8.22 3.06
CA PRO A 31 -4.46 8.41 1.64
C PRO A 31 -5.11 7.35 0.75
N GLY A 32 -5.13 6.09 1.21
CA GLY A 32 -5.80 4.99 0.52
C GLY A 32 -7.33 5.12 0.51
N ILE A 33 -7.94 5.62 1.59
CA ILE A 33 -9.37 5.96 1.62
C ILE A 33 -9.69 6.99 0.54
N VAL A 34 -8.91 8.07 0.46
CA VAL A 34 -9.07 9.14 -0.52
C VAL A 34 -8.93 8.58 -1.94
N ALA A 35 -7.89 7.80 -2.20
CA ALA A 35 -7.63 7.21 -3.51
C ALA A 35 -8.75 6.28 -3.98
N ILE A 36 -9.18 5.34 -3.14
CA ILE A 36 -10.25 4.37 -3.47
C ILE A 36 -11.60 5.08 -3.64
N ARG A 37 -11.88 6.13 -2.85
CA ARG A 37 -13.14 6.88 -2.98
C ARG A 37 -13.23 7.61 -4.34
N ILE A 38 -12.12 8.16 -4.84
CA ILE A 38 -12.06 8.83 -6.14
C ILE A 38 -11.99 7.81 -7.28
N CYS A 39 -11.20 6.75 -7.10
CA CYS A 39 -10.99 5.69 -8.08
C CYS A 39 -11.20 4.30 -7.44
N PRO A 40 -12.41 3.73 -7.48
CA PRO A 40 -12.68 2.41 -6.90
C PRO A 40 -11.80 1.26 -7.42
N ASN A 41 -11.31 1.35 -8.66
CA ASN A 41 -10.36 0.39 -9.24
C ASN A 41 -8.91 0.92 -9.23
N PHE A 42 -8.53 1.68 -8.21
CA PHE A 42 -7.20 2.28 -8.09
C PHE A 42 -6.06 1.25 -8.19
N LEU A 43 -6.23 0.09 -7.56
CA LEU A 43 -5.23 -0.99 -7.54
C LEU A 43 -4.98 -1.59 -8.93
N GLU A 44 -5.94 -1.52 -9.85
CA GLU A 44 -5.78 -1.98 -11.24
C GLU A 44 -4.78 -1.11 -12.04
N TYR A 45 -4.54 0.13 -11.60
CA TYR A 45 -3.74 1.10 -12.35
C TYR A 45 -2.41 1.46 -11.70
N ILE A 46 -2.28 1.30 -10.37
CA ILE A 46 -1.04 1.61 -9.69
C ILE A 46 0.05 0.61 -10.07
N GLU A 47 1.27 1.10 -10.27
CA GLU A 47 2.40 0.22 -10.52
C GLU A 47 2.74 -0.57 -9.25
N LEU A 48 2.69 -1.89 -9.38
CA LEU A 48 2.98 -2.84 -8.32
C LEU A 48 4.47 -3.21 -8.34
N PRO A 49 5.06 -3.55 -7.18
CA PRO A 49 6.37 -4.21 -7.14
C PRO A 49 6.36 -5.53 -7.90
N ASP A 50 7.50 -5.93 -8.47
CA ASP A 50 7.64 -7.16 -9.25
C ASP A 50 7.26 -8.42 -8.45
N LYS A 51 7.52 -8.41 -7.14
CA LYS A 51 7.20 -9.50 -6.22
C LYS A 51 6.27 -8.99 -5.12
N ILE A 52 5.10 -9.62 -4.95
CA ILE A 52 4.18 -9.33 -3.84
C ILE A 52 3.95 -10.59 -3.03
N ILE A 53 4.13 -10.48 -1.71
CA ILE A 53 3.91 -11.54 -0.74
C ILE A 53 2.85 -11.07 0.26
N GLY A 54 1.68 -11.70 0.22
CA GLY A 54 0.60 -11.46 1.19
C GLY A 54 0.63 -12.49 2.32
N ILE A 55 0.67 -12.03 3.56
CA ILE A 55 0.63 -12.87 4.76
C ILE A 55 -0.73 -12.69 5.42
N THR A 56 -1.48 -13.78 5.50
CA THR A 56 -2.83 -13.82 6.08
C THR A 56 -2.98 -15.00 7.03
N GLY A 57 -4.12 -15.11 7.71
CA GLY A 57 -4.41 -16.18 8.68
C GLY A 57 -4.72 -15.66 10.08
N THR A 58 -5.34 -16.49 10.91
CA THR A 58 -5.99 -16.03 12.14
C THR A 58 -5.03 -15.49 13.19
N ASN A 59 -3.79 -15.99 13.21
CA ASN A 59 -2.74 -15.59 14.14
C ASN A 59 -1.38 -15.56 13.44
N GLY A 60 -0.40 -14.89 14.07
CA GLY A 60 1.00 -14.91 13.64
C GLY A 60 1.34 -14.02 12.42
N LYS A 61 0.34 -13.36 11.79
CA LYS A 61 0.55 -12.52 10.60
C LYS A 61 1.66 -11.49 10.80
N THR A 62 1.57 -10.68 11.87
CA THR A 62 2.53 -9.61 12.17
C THR A 62 3.94 -10.15 12.43
N THR A 63 4.07 -11.24 13.19
CA THR A 63 5.37 -11.86 13.47
C THR A 63 6.00 -12.41 12.19
N CYS A 64 5.23 -13.13 11.38
CA CYS A 64 5.70 -13.67 10.10
C CYS A 64 6.04 -12.55 9.11
N SER A 65 5.24 -11.49 9.02
CA SER A 65 5.49 -10.36 8.11
C SER A 65 6.73 -9.58 8.49
N ASN A 66 6.94 -9.34 9.78
CA ASN A 66 8.14 -8.65 10.26
C ASN A 66 9.39 -9.50 10.04
N LEU A 67 9.34 -10.79 10.40
CA LEU A 67 10.48 -11.70 10.21
C LEU A 67 10.89 -11.82 8.74
N LEU A 68 9.91 -11.95 7.83
CA LEU A 68 10.19 -12.03 6.40
C LEU A 68 10.74 -10.69 5.86
N ASN A 69 10.14 -9.57 6.28
CA ASN A 69 10.61 -8.24 5.89
C ASN A 69 12.06 -8.00 6.34
N ASP A 70 12.40 -8.38 7.57
CA ASP A 70 13.75 -8.23 8.12
C ASP A 70 14.74 -9.14 7.38
N ALA A 71 14.37 -10.40 7.10
CA ALA A 71 15.20 -11.33 6.35
C ALA A 71 15.49 -10.83 4.92
N LEU A 72 14.47 -10.35 4.19
CA LEU A 72 14.64 -9.82 2.84
C LEU A 72 15.46 -8.52 2.84
N THR A 73 15.23 -7.65 3.82
CA THR A 73 16.00 -6.40 3.98
C THR A 73 17.47 -6.71 4.30
N PHE A 74 17.73 -7.72 5.15
CA PHE A 74 19.09 -8.20 5.46
C PHE A 74 19.81 -8.72 4.21
N LEU A 75 19.09 -9.35 3.29
CA LEU A 75 19.61 -9.78 1.98
C LEU A 75 19.78 -8.64 0.97
N GLY A 76 19.50 -7.39 1.35
CA GLY A 76 19.68 -6.21 0.51
C GLY A 76 18.48 -5.89 -0.41
N GLU A 77 17.34 -6.57 -0.26
CA GLU A 77 16.14 -6.22 -1.01
C GLU A 77 15.49 -4.93 -0.47
N LYS A 78 14.97 -4.10 -1.38
CA LYS A 78 14.10 -2.97 -1.03
C LYS A 78 12.67 -3.47 -0.88
N VAL A 79 12.22 -3.63 0.35
CA VAL A 79 10.92 -4.22 0.68
C VAL A 79 9.92 -3.14 1.12
N LEU A 80 8.80 -3.08 0.41
CA LEU A 80 7.63 -2.31 0.82
C LEU A 80 6.83 -3.12 1.81
N ASN A 81 6.36 -2.51 2.89
CA ASN A 81 5.47 -3.15 3.85
C ASN A 81 4.40 -2.19 4.39
N ASN A 82 3.43 -2.71 5.12
CA ASN A 82 2.37 -1.97 5.79
C ASN A 82 2.51 -1.97 7.33
N SER A 83 3.76 -2.01 7.81
CA SER A 83 4.09 -1.94 9.26
C SER A 83 3.56 -0.67 9.94
N ALA A 84 3.28 0.39 9.17
CA ALA A 84 2.63 1.61 9.65
C ALA A 84 1.18 1.41 10.13
N GLY A 85 0.60 0.21 10.02
CA GLY A 85 -0.52 -0.19 10.89
C GLY A 85 -1.90 -0.29 10.23
N SER A 86 -2.01 -0.84 9.02
CA SER A 86 -3.31 -1.27 8.51
C SER A 86 -3.22 -2.43 7.52
N ASN A 87 -3.84 -3.55 7.89
CA ASN A 87 -3.94 -4.80 7.11
C ASN A 87 -5.18 -4.85 6.21
N THR A 88 -5.82 -3.70 5.99
CA THR A 88 -6.99 -3.54 5.12
C THR A 88 -6.59 -3.03 3.74
N ILE A 89 -7.51 -3.09 2.78
CA ILE A 89 -7.28 -2.58 1.41
C ILE A 89 -6.82 -1.11 1.39
N THR A 90 -7.35 -0.24 2.25
CA THR A 90 -6.96 1.18 2.30
C THR A 90 -5.58 1.36 2.91
N GLY A 91 -5.18 0.50 3.84
CA GLY A 91 -3.83 0.43 4.38
C GLY A 91 -2.79 0.08 3.32
N ILE A 92 -3.01 -1.03 2.62
CA ILE A 92 -2.13 -1.49 1.52
C ILE A 92 -2.06 -0.45 0.41
N THR A 93 -3.19 0.13 0.04
CA THR A 93 -3.24 1.21 -0.96
C THR A 93 -2.42 2.42 -0.50
N THR A 94 -2.45 2.76 0.80
CA THR A 94 -1.62 3.84 1.36
C THR A 94 -0.13 3.52 1.27
N SER A 95 0.29 2.29 1.59
CA SER A 95 1.67 1.84 1.42
C SER A 95 2.12 1.95 -0.04
N LEU A 96 1.29 1.51 -0.99
CA LEU A 96 1.58 1.63 -2.42
C LEU A 96 1.69 3.09 -2.87
N ILE A 97 0.78 3.98 -2.45
CA ILE A 97 0.84 5.42 -2.76
C ILE A 97 2.12 6.08 -2.24
N ASN A 98 2.58 5.68 -1.05
CA ASN A 98 3.84 6.16 -0.49
C ASN A 98 5.07 5.67 -1.26
N SER A 99 4.99 4.50 -1.88
CA SER A 99 6.09 3.85 -2.60
C SER A 99 6.29 4.31 -4.05
N VAL A 100 5.24 4.82 -4.70
CA VAL A 100 5.28 5.26 -6.10
C VAL A 100 5.61 6.74 -6.25
N SER A 101 6.17 7.15 -7.39
CA SER A 101 6.38 8.55 -7.75
C SER A 101 5.06 9.26 -8.13
N LEU A 102 5.11 10.58 -8.38
CA LEU A 102 3.95 11.33 -8.91
C LEU A 102 3.52 10.83 -10.30
N ALA A 103 4.45 10.25 -11.07
CA ALA A 103 4.16 9.60 -12.35
C ALA A 103 3.65 8.15 -12.17
N GLY A 104 3.51 7.67 -10.94
CA GLY A 104 3.05 6.33 -10.62
C GLY A 104 4.14 5.25 -10.70
N LYS A 105 5.42 5.61 -10.84
CA LYS A 105 6.54 4.65 -10.96
C LYS A 105 6.91 4.05 -9.61
N GLN A 106 7.04 2.73 -9.53
CA GLN A 106 7.34 2.02 -8.29
C GLN A 106 8.84 2.09 -7.94
N SER A 107 9.17 2.31 -6.66
CA SER A 107 10.55 2.42 -6.17
C SER A 107 11.05 1.15 -5.46
N TYR A 108 10.15 0.20 -5.20
CA TYR A 108 10.40 -1.04 -4.46
C TYR A 108 10.20 -2.25 -5.37
N ASN A 109 11.08 -3.24 -5.24
CA ASN A 109 11.05 -4.44 -6.08
C ASN A 109 10.16 -5.53 -5.47
N THR A 110 10.05 -5.53 -4.13
CA THR A 110 9.28 -6.51 -3.38
C THR A 110 8.34 -5.81 -2.41
N ALA A 111 7.13 -6.35 -2.24
CA ALA A 111 6.23 -6.01 -1.15
C ALA A 111 5.93 -7.21 -0.26
N VAL A 112 5.93 -6.99 1.05
CA VAL A 112 5.42 -7.92 2.07
C VAL A 112 4.28 -7.23 2.79
N PHE A 113 3.06 -7.72 2.59
CA PHE A 113 1.87 -7.14 3.21
C PHE A 113 1.27 -8.09 4.23
N GLU A 114 1.02 -7.58 5.44
CA GLU A 114 0.09 -8.20 6.37
C GLU A 114 -1.33 -7.93 5.87
N ILE A 115 -2.13 -8.99 5.66
CA ILE A 115 -3.46 -8.89 5.07
C ILE A 115 -4.49 -9.60 5.95
N ASP A 116 -5.51 -8.85 6.36
CA ASP A 116 -6.69 -9.41 7.01
C ASP A 116 -7.48 -10.31 6.03
N GLU A 117 -7.96 -11.45 6.54
CA GLU A 117 -8.60 -12.49 5.76
C GLU A 117 -9.83 -11.98 5.00
N LEU A 118 -10.63 -11.10 5.61
CA LEU A 118 -11.81 -10.53 4.96
C LEU A 118 -11.40 -9.51 3.89
N SER A 119 -10.32 -8.78 4.14
CA SER A 119 -9.76 -7.81 3.21
C SER A 119 -9.12 -8.47 1.99
N SER A 120 -8.53 -9.66 2.14
CA SER A 120 -7.81 -10.39 1.08
C SER A 120 -8.62 -10.54 -0.22
N ARG A 121 -9.93 -10.78 -0.11
CA ARG A 121 -10.87 -10.93 -1.24
C ARG A 121 -10.95 -9.69 -2.13
N ARG A 122 -10.62 -8.52 -1.59
CA ARG A 122 -10.64 -7.24 -2.31
C ARG A 122 -9.25 -6.82 -2.81
N ILE A 123 -8.20 -7.48 -2.34
CA ILE A 123 -6.81 -7.14 -2.66
C ILE A 123 -6.27 -8.05 -3.76
N PHE A 124 -6.42 -9.37 -3.65
CA PHE A 124 -5.87 -10.34 -4.60
C PHE A 124 -6.44 -10.33 -6.03
N PRO A 125 -7.63 -9.80 -6.33
CA PRO A 125 -8.09 -9.68 -7.72
C PRO A 125 -7.27 -8.73 -8.61
N PHE A 126 -6.33 -7.98 -8.01
CA PHE A 126 -5.49 -6.97 -8.66
C PHE A 126 -4.02 -7.21 -8.30
#